data_AF-A0A822XEL0-F1
#
_entry.id   AF-A0A822XEL0-F1
#
_cell.length_a   1.000
_cell.length_b   1.000
_cell.length_c   1.000
_cell.angle_alpha   90.00
_cell.angle_beta   90.00
_cell.angle_gamma   90.00
#
_symmetry.space_group_name_H-M   'P 1'
#
loop_
_entity.id
_entity.type
_entity.pdbx_description
1 polymer ?
#
loop_
_entity_poly.entity_id
_entity_poly.type
_entity_poly.pdbx_seq_one_letter_code
_entity_poly.pdbx_strand_id
1 'polypeptide(L)'
;MQRYTISGFTIPQVTILAGALMATLGLSFYGFTDYLTALFPTLFGIVLMIAGAVSVARPELNAMSMHFAVLASVVATTLGFTTALFGTWTTATSLVEQILMSAIASAHLYACVASYYYGKAKFPGDTQTCGIDELPDVTKTRNPGPASVVAISLES
;
A
#
# COMPACT_ATOMS: atom_id res chain seq x y z
N MET A 1 3.96 17.34 9.66
CA MET A 1 2.65 16.70 9.97
C MET A 1 2.83 15.35 10.69
N GLN A 2 1.86 14.88 11.47
CA GLN A 2 1.92 13.55 12.12
C GLN A 2 1.83 12.43 11.07
N ARG A 3 2.71 11.42 11.14
CA ARG A 3 2.72 10.30 10.18
C ARG A 3 1.54 9.37 10.44
N TYR A 4 0.89 8.90 9.37
CA TYR A 4 -0.14 7.86 9.46
C TYR A 4 0.49 6.55 9.92
N THR A 5 -0.03 5.97 11.00
CA THR A 5 0.43 4.70 11.55
C THR A 5 -0.74 3.76 11.78
N ILE A 6 -0.51 2.47 11.57
CA ILE A 6 -1.46 1.41 11.89
C ILE A 6 -0.80 0.55 12.96
N SER A 7 -1.39 0.49 14.16
CA SER A 7 -0.84 -0.27 15.29
C SER A 7 0.62 0.09 15.64
N GLY A 8 1.02 1.35 15.43
CA GLY A 8 2.39 1.82 15.66
C GLY A 8 3.37 1.61 14.50
N PHE A 9 2.96 0.90 13.43
CA PHE A 9 3.77 0.72 12.22
C PHE A 9 3.50 1.82 11.20
N THR A 10 4.56 2.31 10.57
CA THR A 10 4.47 3.20 9.40
C THR A 10 4.04 2.42 8.16
N ILE A 11 3.43 3.08 7.18
CA ILE A 11 3.02 2.43 5.91
C ILE A 11 4.15 1.66 5.21
N PRO A 12 5.39 2.16 5.11
CA PRO A 12 6.50 1.39 4.55
C PRO A 12 6.75 0.08 5.30
N GLN A 13 6.67 0.10 6.64
CA GLN A 13 6.82 -1.11 7.45
C GLN A 13 5.66 -2.08 7.27
N VAL A 14 4.42 -1.57 7.16
CA VAL A 14 3.24 -2.39 6.84
C VAL A 14 3.40 -3.03 5.45
N THR A 15 3.98 -2.31 4.49
CA THR A 15 4.26 -2.82 3.14
C THR A 15 5.26 -3.97 3.18
N ILE A 16 6.36 -3.82 3.93
CA ILE A 16 7.36 -4.89 4.13
C ILE A 16 6.72 -6.09 4.82
N LEU A 17 5.91 -5.87 5.86
CA LEU A 17 5.24 -6.95 6.58
C LEU A 17 4.26 -7.72 5.70
N ALA A 18 3.43 -7.01 4.93
CA ALA A 18 2.51 -7.63 3.97
C ALA A 18 3.29 -8.44 2.92
N GLY A 19 4.41 -7.89 2.44
CA GLY A 19 5.30 -8.59 1.51
C GLY A 19 5.91 -9.86 2.11
N ALA A 20 6.35 -9.82 3.36
CA ALA A 20 6.88 -10.98 4.07
C ALA A 20 5.80 -12.06 4.27
N LEU A 21 4.58 -11.67 4.64
CA LEU A 21 3.45 -12.60 4.78
C LEU A 21 3.09 -13.27 3.46
N MET A 22 3.08 -12.53 2.34
CA MET A 22 2.85 -13.13 1.02
C MET A 22 3.99 -14.07 0.61
N ALA A 23 5.25 -13.71 0.91
CA ALA A 23 6.41 -14.54 0.61
C ALA A 23 6.42 -15.86 1.38
N THR A 24 6.11 -15.83 2.67
CA THR A 24 6.00 -17.06 3.47
C THR A 24 4.81 -17.90 3.03
N LEU A 25 3.68 -17.27 2.69
CA LEU A 25 2.50 -17.96 2.19
C LEU A 25 2.81 -18.74 0.91
N GLY A 26 3.30 -18.07 -0.15
CA GLY A 26 3.57 -18.75 -1.42
C GLY A 26 4.63 -19.85 -1.30
N LEU A 27 5.70 -19.62 -0.54
CA LEU A 27 6.72 -20.65 -0.31
C LEU A 27 6.16 -21.87 0.43
N SER A 28 5.26 -21.65 1.41
CA SER A 28 4.61 -22.73 2.14
C SER A 28 3.71 -23.55 1.22
N PHE A 29 2.86 -22.90 0.43
CA PHE A 29 1.95 -23.59 -0.49
C PHE A 29 2.69 -24.32 -1.60
N TYR A 30 3.79 -23.77 -2.10
CA TYR A 30 4.66 -24.47 -3.04
C TYR A 30 5.21 -25.77 -2.43
N GLY A 31 5.73 -25.71 -1.20
CA GLY A 31 6.27 -26.90 -0.53
C GLY A 31 5.26 -28.00 -0.25
N PHE A 32 3.95 -27.70 -0.22
CA PHE A 32 2.89 -28.69 -0.03
C PHE A 32 2.24 -29.18 -1.33
N THR A 33 2.28 -28.39 -2.40
CA THR A 33 1.52 -28.66 -3.62
C THR A 33 2.37 -28.93 -4.86
N ASP A 34 3.66 -28.57 -4.83
CA ASP A 34 4.59 -28.63 -5.96
C ASP A 34 4.12 -27.88 -7.22
N TYR A 35 3.10 -27.03 -7.11
CA TYR A 35 2.62 -26.21 -8.22
C TYR A 35 3.39 -24.90 -8.31
N LEU A 36 3.98 -24.62 -9.49
CA LEU A 36 4.69 -23.35 -9.72
C LEU A 36 3.81 -22.11 -9.54
N THR A 37 2.50 -22.23 -9.81
CA THR A 37 1.56 -21.14 -9.58
C THR A 37 1.45 -20.77 -8.11
N ALA A 38 1.84 -21.67 -7.19
CA ALA A 38 1.86 -21.37 -5.76
C ALA A 38 2.93 -20.34 -5.36
N LEU A 39 3.84 -19.97 -6.28
CA LEU A 39 4.84 -18.93 -6.06
C LEU A 39 4.32 -17.53 -6.40
N PHE A 40 3.13 -17.35 -6.96
CA PHE A 40 2.60 -16.01 -7.24
C PHE A 40 2.55 -15.10 -6.00
N PRO A 41 2.05 -15.56 -4.83
CA PRO A 41 2.11 -14.77 -3.61
C PRO A 41 3.56 -14.37 -3.28
N THR A 42 4.52 -15.28 -3.45
CA THR A 42 5.94 -14.99 -3.21
C THR A 42 6.50 -13.92 -4.12
N LEU A 43 6.17 -13.98 -5.41
CA LEU A 43 6.58 -12.97 -6.39
C LEU A 43 6.10 -11.57 -5.97
N PHE A 44 4.81 -11.41 -5.68
CA PHE A 44 4.26 -10.12 -5.24
C PHE A 44 4.77 -9.72 -3.86
N GLY A 45 4.99 -10.68 -2.98
CA GLY A 45 5.57 -10.46 -1.65
C GLY A 45 6.95 -9.85 -1.71
N ILE A 46 7.82 -10.36 -2.59
CA ILE A 46 9.16 -9.80 -2.84
C ILE A 46 9.07 -8.37 -3.39
N VAL A 47 8.18 -8.13 -4.36
CA VAL A 47 7.99 -6.79 -4.93
C VAL A 47 7.58 -5.79 -3.84
N LEU A 48 6.65 -6.16 -2.96
CA LEU A 48 6.24 -5.31 -1.84
C LEU A 48 7.37 -5.08 -0.84
N MET A 49 8.13 -6.12 -0.48
CA MET A 49 9.28 -5.96 0.42
C MET A 49 10.31 -5.00 -0.16
N ILE A 50 10.64 -5.11 -1.44
CA ILE A 50 11.58 -4.20 -2.12
C ILE A 50 11.02 -2.78 -2.11
N ALA A 51 9.75 -2.59 -2.49
CA ALA A 51 9.14 -1.27 -2.53
C ALA A 51 9.13 -0.60 -1.13
N GLY A 52 8.75 -1.34 -0.09
CA GLY A 52 8.77 -0.85 1.29
C GLY A 52 10.19 -0.58 1.80
N ALA A 53 11.16 -1.45 1.51
CA ALA A 53 12.55 -1.25 1.89
C ALA A 53 13.18 -0.02 1.20
N VAL A 54 12.89 0.18 -0.09
CA VAL A 54 13.31 1.37 -0.84
C VAL A 54 12.69 2.63 -0.23
N SER A 55 11.39 2.61 0.11
CA SER A 55 10.73 3.72 0.78
C SER A 55 11.39 4.12 2.10
N VAL A 56 11.84 3.13 2.90
CA VAL A 56 12.54 3.36 4.17
C VAL A 56 13.97 3.86 3.95
N ALA A 57 14.70 3.27 3.01
CA ALA A 57 16.11 3.59 2.79
C ALA A 57 16.33 4.88 1.98
N ARG A 58 15.37 5.24 1.12
CA ARG A 58 15.43 6.34 0.16
C ARG A 58 14.14 7.17 0.25
N PRO A 59 13.98 8.01 1.27
CA PRO A 59 12.76 8.80 1.46
C PRO A 59 12.47 9.74 0.28
N GLU A 60 13.49 10.13 -0.49
CA GLU A 60 13.34 10.91 -1.73
C GLU A 60 12.56 10.17 -2.83
N LEU A 61 12.56 8.82 -2.82
CA LEU A 61 11.82 7.97 -3.75
C LEU A 61 10.52 7.40 -3.15
N ASN A 62 10.14 7.84 -1.94
CA ASN A 62 9.04 7.27 -1.19
C ASN A 62 7.73 7.26 -1.99
N ALA A 63 7.33 8.41 -2.55
CA ALA A 63 6.09 8.51 -3.32
C ALA A 63 6.03 7.50 -4.48
N MET A 64 7.10 7.38 -5.26
CA MET A 64 7.17 6.42 -6.37
C MET A 64 7.13 4.97 -5.87
N SER A 65 7.95 4.64 -4.87
CA SER A 65 7.98 3.28 -4.31
C SER A 65 6.61 2.84 -3.76
N MET A 66 5.86 3.75 -3.14
CA MET A 66 4.52 3.48 -2.63
C MET A 66 3.49 3.30 -3.73
N HIS A 67 3.56 4.08 -4.82
CA HIS A 67 2.70 3.85 -5.97
C HIS A 67 2.96 2.50 -6.63
N PHE A 68 4.23 2.06 -6.71
CA PHE A 68 4.55 0.70 -7.15
C PHE A 68 3.99 -0.37 -6.20
N ALA A 69 4.06 -0.16 -4.88
CA ALA A 69 3.48 -1.09 -3.91
C ALA A 69 1.95 -1.19 -4.05
N VAL A 70 1.28 -0.05 -4.27
CA VAL A 70 -0.17 -0.01 -4.54
C VAL A 70 -0.51 -0.75 -5.83
N LEU A 71 0.22 -0.51 -6.91
CA LEU A 71 0.01 -1.20 -8.19
C LEU A 71 0.19 -2.71 -8.04
N ALA A 72 1.26 -3.16 -7.39
CA ALA A 72 1.51 -4.56 -7.11
C ALA A 72 0.37 -5.19 -6.29
N SER A 73 -0.18 -4.46 -5.32
CA SER A 73 -1.29 -4.93 -4.50
C SER A 73 -2.59 -5.04 -5.29
N VAL A 74 -2.89 -4.07 -6.16
CA VAL A 74 -4.05 -4.14 -7.05
C VAL A 74 -3.95 -5.34 -7.98
N VAL A 75 -2.78 -5.56 -8.59
CA VAL A 75 -2.55 -6.73 -9.45
C VAL A 75 -2.68 -8.04 -8.66
N ALA A 76 -2.08 -8.12 -7.46
CA ALA A 76 -2.17 -9.30 -6.61
C ALA A 76 -3.61 -9.60 -6.16
N THR A 77 -4.35 -8.58 -5.72
CA THR A 77 -5.77 -8.73 -5.35
C THR A 77 -6.61 -9.15 -6.53
N THR A 78 -6.47 -8.49 -7.67
CA THR A 78 -7.28 -8.82 -8.86
C THR A 78 -6.94 -10.20 -9.39
N LEU A 79 -5.66 -10.57 -9.46
CA LEU A 79 -5.23 -11.91 -9.86
C LEU A 79 -5.76 -12.97 -8.89
N GLY A 80 -5.53 -12.82 -7.59
CA GLY A 80 -6.00 -13.78 -6.57
C GLY A 80 -7.53 -13.90 -6.55
N PHE A 81 -8.25 -12.79 -6.64
CA PHE A 81 -9.71 -12.80 -6.64
C PHE A 81 -10.32 -13.38 -7.92
N THR A 82 -9.84 -12.95 -9.09
CA THR A 82 -10.33 -13.46 -10.38
C THR A 82 -9.98 -14.91 -10.56
N THR A 83 -8.74 -15.29 -10.20
CA THR A 83 -8.36 -16.68 -10.20
C THR A 83 -9.26 -17.43 -9.27
N ALA A 84 -9.56 -16.99 -8.02
CA ALA A 84 -10.44 -17.60 -7.00
C ALA A 84 -11.96 -17.63 -7.32
N LEU A 85 -12.44 -16.86 -8.29
CA LEU A 85 -13.83 -16.95 -8.78
C LEU A 85 -13.99 -17.79 -10.05
N PHE A 86 -13.05 -17.67 -10.98
CA PHE A 86 -13.21 -18.20 -12.34
C PHE A 86 -12.17 -19.26 -12.73
N GLY A 87 -11.22 -19.53 -11.85
CA GLY A 87 -10.16 -20.52 -12.06
C GLY A 87 -10.69 -21.95 -12.01
N THR A 88 -10.05 -22.82 -12.78
CA THR A 88 -10.22 -24.26 -12.64
C THR A 88 -9.27 -24.75 -11.55
N TRP A 89 -9.75 -24.88 -10.32
CA TRP A 89 -8.94 -25.38 -9.19
C TRP A 89 -8.58 -26.84 -9.42
N THR A 90 -7.30 -27.16 -9.33
CA THR A 90 -6.85 -28.56 -9.25
C THR A 90 -7.16 -29.15 -7.88
N THR A 91 -7.12 -28.33 -6.82
CA THR A 91 -7.33 -28.72 -5.43
C THR A 91 -7.95 -27.60 -4.60
N ALA A 92 -8.58 -27.94 -3.47
CA ALA A 92 -9.07 -26.96 -2.49
C ALA A 92 -7.93 -26.09 -1.92
N THR A 93 -6.72 -26.65 -1.81
CA THR A 93 -5.51 -25.94 -1.37
C THR A 93 -5.18 -24.76 -2.28
N SER A 94 -5.25 -24.94 -3.61
CA SER A 94 -4.99 -23.85 -4.55
C SER A 94 -6.03 -22.73 -4.47
N LEU A 95 -7.31 -23.06 -4.19
CA LEU A 95 -8.33 -22.04 -3.95
C LEU A 95 -8.04 -21.22 -2.69
N VAL A 96 -7.68 -21.89 -1.59
CA VAL A 96 -7.35 -21.22 -0.32
C VAL A 96 -6.17 -20.27 -0.50
N GLU A 97 -5.14 -20.67 -1.24
CA GLU A 97 -3.99 -19.83 -1.53
C GLU A 97 -4.38 -18.52 -2.24
N GLN A 98 -5.18 -18.62 -3.31
CA GLN A 98 -5.62 -17.46 -4.09
C GLN A 98 -6.48 -16.51 -3.27
N ILE A 99 -7.34 -17.04 -2.41
CA ILE A 99 -8.14 -16.25 -1.47
C ILE A 99 -7.24 -15.54 -0.46
N LEU A 100 -6.24 -16.22 0.12
CA LEU A 100 -5.34 -15.63 1.10
C LEU A 100 -4.43 -14.56 0.47
N MET A 101 -3.89 -14.82 -0.72
CA MET A 101 -3.14 -13.83 -1.50
C MET A 101 -4.00 -12.58 -1.74
N SER A 102 -5.24 -12.77 -2.23
CA SER A 102 -6.17 -11.67 -2.45
C SER A 102 -6.47 -10.90 -1.17
N ALA A 103 -6.71 -11.61 -0.06
CA ALA A 103 -7.02 -11.02 1.23
C ALA A 103 -5.87 -10.17 1.76
N ILE A 104 -4.63 -10.68 1.79
CA ILE A 104 -3.45 -9.94 2.25
C ILE A 104 -3.20 -8.72 1.36
N ALA A 105 -3.27 -8.88 0.04
CA ALA A 105 -3.10 -7.79 -0.90
C ALA A 105 -4.17 -6.71 -0.75
N SER A 106 -5.43 -7.11 -0.50
CA SER A 106 -6.54 -6.17 -0.29
C SER A 106 -6.42 -5.41 1.03
N ALA A 107 -5.98 -6.07 2.10
CA ALA A 107 -5.71 -5.44 3.39
C ALA A 107 -4.59 -4.42 3.28
N HIS A 108 -3.51 -4.75 2.57
CA HIS A 108 -2.42 -3.82 2.28
C HIS A 108 -2.90 -2.63 1.43
N LEU A 109 -3.66 -2.89 0.36
CA LEU A 109 -4.24 -1.85 -0.48
C LEU A 109 -5.14 -0.90 0.31
N TYR A 110 -5.99 -1.45 1.20
CA TYR A 110 -6.82 -0.66 2.10
C TYR A 110 -5.98 0.25 3.01
N ALA A 111 -4.89 -0.27 3.60
CA ALA A 111 -3.98 0.52 4.41
C ALA A 111 -3.35 1.68 3.61
N CYS A 112 -2.91 1.41 2.37
CA CYS A 112 -2.38 2.45 1.48
C CYS A 112 -3.43 3.52 1.17
N VAL A 113 -4.66 3.13 0.81
CA VAL A 113 -5.75 4.06 0.51
C VAL A 113 -6.13 4.90 1.74
N ALA A 114 -6.20 4.28 2.92
CA ALA A 114 -6.47 4.98 4.18
C ALA A 114 -5.39 6.02 4.48
N SER A 115 -4.11 5.69 4.26
CA SER A 115 -3.00 6.63 4.43
C SER A 115 -3.05 7.80 3.44
N TYR A 116 -3.48 7.54 2.19
CA TYR A 116 -3.66 8.57 1.19
C TYR A 116 -4.77 9.55 1.59
N TYR A 117 -5.92 9.04 2.07
CA TYR A 117 -7.00 9.90 2.56
C TYR A 117 -6.59 10.72 3.79
N TYR A 118 -5.77 10.16 4.68
CA TYR A 118 -5.25 10.88 5.83
C TYR A 118 -4.33 12.04 5.42
N GLY A 119 -3.49 11.85 4.40
CA GLY A 119 -2.54 12.86 3.91
C GLY A 119 -3.09 13.78 2.80
N LYS A 120 -4.36 13.66 2.42
CA LYS A 120 -4.96 14.45 1.35
C LYS A 120 -5.10 15.92 1.76
N ALA A 121 -4.63 16.84 0.91
CA ALA A 121 -4.81 18.27 1.07
C ALA A 121 -6.31 18.63 1.19
N LYS A 122 -6.66 19.40 2.23
CA LYS A 122 -8.07 19.72 2.54
C LYS A 122 -8.47 21.10 2.04
N PHE A 123 -7.50 21.97 1.76
CA PHE A 123 -7.73 23.33 1.29
C PHE A 123 -6.88 23.64 0.04
N PRO A 124 -7.38 24.50 -0.88
CA PRO A 124 -6.59 24.97 -2.02
C PRO A 124 -5.38 25.77 -1.52
N GLY A 125 -4.17 25.24 -1.78
CA GLY A 125 -2.89 25.80 -1.32
C GLY A 125 -2.12 24.92 -0.34
N ASP A 126 -2.72 23.85 0.18
CA ASP A 126 -1.99 22.83 0.95
C ASP A 126 -1.07 22.02 0.03
N THR A 127 0.21 21.93 0.40
CA THR A 127 1.17 21.07 -0.29
C THR A 127 0.85 19.61 0.02
N GLN A 128 0.28 18.89 -0.95
CA GLN A 128 0.10 17.43 -0.86
C GLN A 128 1.44 16.76 -1.10
N THR A 129 2.19 16.47 -0.04
CA THR A 129 3.42 15.69 -0.11
C THR A 129 3.17 14.29 0.43
N CYS A 130 3.18 13.29 -0.46
CA CYS A 130 3.25 11.90 -0.04
C CYS A 130 4.61 11.64 0.61
N GLY A 131 4.66 11.77 1.94
CA GLY A 131 5.78 11.35 2.77
C GLY A 131 7.06 12.16 2.63
N ILE A 132 6.96 13.49 2.63
CA ILE A 132 8.11 14.34 2.97
C ILE A 132 8.17 14.50 4.49
N ASP A 133 9.34 14.22 5.04
CA ASP A 133 9.74 14.68 6.36
C ASP A 133 9.89 16.20 6.32
N GLU A 134 8.84 16.92 6.74
CA GLU A 134 9.07 18.26 7.26
C GLU A 134 9.96 18.10 8.50
N LEU A 135 11.27 18.34 8.33
CA LEU A 135 12.05 18.95 9.41
C LEU A 135 11.24 20.17 9.90
N PRO A 136 11.13 20.39 11.23
CA PRO A 136 10.40 21.52 11.75
C PRO A 136 11.16 22.79 11.39
N ASP A 137 10.93 23.30 10.19
CA ASP A 137 11.38 24.63 9.83
C ASP A 137 10.46 25.61 10.55
N VAL A 138 10.98 26.10 11.66
CA VAL A 138 10.46 27.23 12.41
C VAL A 138 10.58 28.44 11.50
N THR A 139 9.66 28.61 10.53
CA THR A 139 9.17 29.88 9.94
C THR A 139 8.31 29.55 8.70
N LYS A 140 7.12 28.98 8.87
CA LYS A 140 6.03 29.21 7.90
C LYS A 140 5.00 30.08 8.59
N THR A 141 5.24 31.39 8.55
CA THR A 141 4.23 32.39 8.84
C THR A 141 2.99 32.04 8.04
N ARG A 142 1.95 31.67 8.79
CA ARG A 142 0.62 31.36 8.29
C ARG A 142 0.08 32.64 7.65
N ASN A 143 0.36 32.84 6.37
CA ASN A 143 -0.31 33.89 5.61
C ASN A 143 -1.66 33.30 5.19
N PRO A 144 -2.78 33.68 5.83
CA PRO A 144 -4.08 33.20 5.38
C PRO A 144 -4.23 33.68 3.93
N GLY A 145 -4.39 32.73 3.01
CA GLY A 145 -4.74 33.05 1.64
C GLY A 145 -5.96 33.99 1.60
N PRO A 146 -6.08 34.82 0.55
CA PRO A 146 -7.10 35.85 0.48
C PRO A 146 -8.49 35.28 0.79
N ALA A 147 -9.19 35.94 1.73
CA ALA A 147 -10.47 35.49 2.28
C ALA A 147 -11.57 35.23 1.23
N SER A 148 -11.40 35.70 -0.02
CA SER A 148 -12.34 35.42 -1.10
C SER A 148 -12.35 33.96 -1.54
N VAL A 149 -11.24 33.22 -1.40
CA VAL A 149 -11.17 31.81 -1.82
C VAL A 149 -11.84 30.89 -0.78
N VAL A 150 -11.82 31.28 0.49
CA VAL A 150 -12.40 30.50 1.59
C VAL A 150 -13.94 30.55 1.57
N ALA A 151 -14.52 31.67 1.14
CA ALA A 151 -15.97 31.81 1.09
C ALA A 151 -16.63 30.90 0.03
N ILE A 152 -15.96 30.67 -1.10
CA ILE A 152 -16.55 29.95 -2.25
C ILE A 152 -16.71 28.45 -1.96
N SER A 153 -15.89 27.86 -1.08
CA SER A 153 -15.98 26.43 -0.74
C SER A 153 -17.02 26.09 0.34
N LEU A 154 -17.66 27.07 0.98
CA LEU A 154 -18.70 26.82 1.98
C LEU A 154 -20.12 26.78 1.39
N GLU A 155 -20.29 27.15 0.12
CA GLU A 155 -21.58 27.26 -0.56
C GLU A 155 -21.84 26.20 -1.64
N SER A 156 -20.95 25.20 -1.82
CA SER A 156 -21.11 24.12 -2.82
C SER A 156 -21.18 22.72 -2.23
#